data_AF-A0A2R6LZ24-F1
#
_entry.id   AF-A0A2R6LZ24-F1
#
_cell.length_a   1.000
_cell.length_b   1.000
_cell.length_c   1.000
_cell.angle_alpha   90.00
_cell.angle_beta   90.00
_cell.angle_gamma   90.00
#
_symmetry.space_group_name_H-M   'P 1'
#
loop_
_entity.id
_entity.type
_entity.pdbx_description
1 polymer ?
#
loop_
_entity_poly.entity_id
_entity_poly.type
_entity_poly.pdbx_seq_one_letter_code
_entity_poly.pdbx_strand_id
1 'polypeptide(L)'
;MSVARRLWALRHDRPLLVVVSVATVLATVLWPLADAALRPTGLIHVSDYGFNDFGVYSGTVNAWLDGEPIYVQNEDGGYHGSFLYPPFVLPLFYPFSMLGFEAGPVLLGTLSLFLLWIGIDGIAESYGARLAVPERIVLLFALFGFHPAFWDFKWAQVSTLLAAVLCFAFLAHQRGERLDAGDIDTVDVDAGDTDQVNVDAGDTDQADVDAGDIDTVDAGDASSGAAGAVLSGVLTTVGTTVKLFYMTAGAHLLRDGRRLAGAVASGAVLLGGSLLVFGLDTHLAYLDVLTWGKGWGTEQLPPAKWQTAYFRPFYLVDQFVETIGISVPNSWIIAATVLGVLGVIALSLAARHSPAAAQPTFALGVAVVPLLAPRAYTHDLVVLLLPALVLLAVELDREDGLAWLPVFAVLLLHFHTPGTKLVNEVLGASDAVLIQPGVYGTTILIGLAAVRVAEHARLPGERAG
;
A
#
# COMPACT_ATOMS: atom_id res chain seq x y z
N MET A 1 0.33 -25.75 11.46
CA MET A 1 -0.05 -26.37 10.16
C MET A 1 0.45 -25.44 9.05
N SER A 2 1.05 -25.96 7.98
CA SER A 2 1.60 -25.12 6.90
C SER A 2 0.48 -24.46 6.08
N VAL A 3 0.75 -23.31 5.45
CA VAL A 3 -0.27 -22.56 4.69
C VAL A 3 -0.78 -23.37 3.50
N ALA A 4 0.09 -24.10 2.81
CA ALA A 4 -0.32 -25.00 1.71
C ALA A 4 -1.31 -26.08 2.18
N ARG A 5 -1.11 -26.63 3.39
CA ARG A 5 -2.04 -27.61 3.97
C ARG A 5 -3.37 -26.97 4.36
N ARG A 6 -3.36 -25.76 4.91
CA ARG A 6 -4.58 -24.99 5.20
C ARG A 6 -5.37 -24.71 3.91
N LEU A 7 -4.69 -24.23 2.86
CA LEU A 7 -5.31 -24.01 1.55
C LEU A 7 -5.91 -25.29 0.98
N TRP A 8 -5.18 -26.42 1.04
CA TRP A 8 -5.69 -27.70 0.56
C TRP A 8 -6.88 -28.22 1.36
N ALA A 9 -6.94 -27.93 2.67
CA ALA A 9 -8.10 -28.29 3.49
C ALA A 9 -9.38 -27.59 2.99
N LEU A 10 -9.26 -26.36 2.49
CA LEU A 10 -10.37 -25.56 1.94
C LEU A 10 -10.87 -26.03 0.56
N ARG A 11 -10.29 -27.07 -0.05
CA ARG A 11 -10.65 -27.49 -1.42
C ARG A 11 -12.10 -27.94 -1.60
N HIS A 12 -12.75 -28.42 -0.53
CA HIS A 12 -14.14 -28.85 -0.59
C HIS A 12 -15.10 -27.70 -0.26
N ASP A 13 -14.75 -26.86 0.72
CA ASP A 13 -15.61 -25.77 1.19
C ASP A 13 -15.48 -24.50 0.35
N ARG A 14 -14.27 -24.21 -0.15
CA ARG A 14 -13.92 -23.03 -0.96
C ARG A 14 -13.08 -23.42 -2.19
N PRO A 15 -13.59 -24.28 -3.09
CA PRO A 15 -12.80 -24.79 -4.23
C PRO A 15 -12.25 -23.67 -5.14
N LEU A 16 -13.03 -22.61 -5.36
CA LEU A 16 -12.62 -21.50 -6.21
C LEU A 16 -11.40 -20.77 -5.64
N LEU A 17 -11.36 -20.54 -4.32
CA LEU A 17 -10.20 -19.94 -3.66
C LEU A 17 -8.94 -20.78 -3.91
N VAL A 18 -9.03 -22.11 -3.79
CA VAL A 18 -7.89 -23.01 -3.99
C VAL A 18 -7.39 -22.95 -5.43
N VAL A 19 -8.30 -23.05 -6.41
CA VAL A 19 -7.95 -23.00 -7.84
C VAL A 19 -7.28 -21.67 -8.19
N VAL A 20 -7.88 -20.56 -7.80
CA VAL A 20 -7.35 -19.21 -8.08
C VAL A 20 -6.00 -18.99 -7.38
N SER A 21 -5.83 -19.48 -6.15
CA SER A 21 -4.55 -19.39 -5.42
C SER A 21 -3.45 -20.19 -6.11
N VAL A 22 -3.73 -21.42 -6.51
CA VAL A 22 -2.75 -22.25 -7.24
C VAL A 22 -2.39 -21.61 -8.58
N ALA A 23 -3.38 -21.12 -9.33
CA ALA A 23 -3.13 -20.42 -10.59
C ALA A 23 -2.27 -19.16 -10.40
N THR A 24 -2.53 -18.38 -9.33
CA THR A 24 -1.77 -17.16 -9.01
C THR A 24 -0.34 -17.45 -8.62
N VAL A 25 -0.11 -18.46 -7.77
CA VAL A 25 1.24 -18.89 -7.38
C VAL A 25 2.00 -19.42 -8.60
N LEU A 26 1.38 -20.27 -9.42
CA LEU A 26 2.04 -20.80 -10.62
C LEU A 26 2.38 -19.69 -11.62
N ALA A 27 1.45 -18.78 -11.89
CA ALA A 27 1.67 -17.67 -12.81
C ALA A 27 2.85 -16.79 -12.35
N THR A 28 2.84 -16.39 -11.07
CA THR A 28 3.89 -15.52 -10.51
C THR A 28 5.25 -16.22 -10.43
N VAL A 29 5.32 -17.44 -9.92
CA VAL A 29 6.59 -18.19 -9.78
C VAL A 29 7.23 -18.51 -11.13
N LEU A 30 6.43 -18.86 -12.14
CA LEU A 30 6.93 -19.23 -13.46
C LEU A 30 7.19 -18.01 -14.36
N TRP A 31 6.75 -16.82 -13.96
CA TRP A 31 6.87 -15.62 -14.79
C TRP A 31 8.30 -15.26 -15.21
N PRO A 32 9.34 -15.30 -14.35
CA PRO A 32 10.70 -14.99 -14.80
C PRO A 32 11.19 -15.92 -15.91
N LEU A 33 10.79 -17.21 -15.86
CA LEU A 33 11.09 -18.18 -16.90
C LEU A 33 10.29 -17.89 -18.17
N ALA A 34 9.02 -17.53 -18.03
CA ALA A 34 8.17 -17.14 -19.15
C ALA A 34 8.69 -15.88 -19.85
N ASP A 35 9.08 -14.83 -19.10
CA ASP A 35 9.70 -13.61 -19.65
C ASP A 35 10.97 -13.92 -20.42
N ALA A 36 11.84 -14.77 -19.87
CA ALA A 36 13.08 -15.18 -20.54
C ALA A 36 12.81 -15.96 -21.83
N ALA A 37 11.89 -16.92 -21.80
CA ALA A 37 11.55 -17.75 -22.95
C ALA A 37 10.81 -16.98 -24.05
N LEU A 38 10.02 -15.98 -23.68
CA LEU A 38 9.19 -15.19 -24.60
C LEU A 38 9.87 -13.89 -25.04
N ARG A 39 11.02 -13.53 -24.44
CA ARG A 39 11.84 -12.38 -24.88
C ARG A 39 12.17 -12.40 -26.38
N PRO A 40 12.63 -13.51 -26.97
CA PRO A 40 13.01 -13.53 -28.39
C PRO A 40 11.83 -13.35 -29.36
N THR A 41 10.59 -13.60 -28.92
CA THR A 41 9.41 -13.51 -29.80
C THR A 41 8.90 -12.09 -29.96
N GLY A 42 9.30 -11.17 -29.06
CA GLY A 42 8.77 -9.82 -29.01
C GLY A 42 7.31 -9.72 -28.56
N LEU A 43 6.53 -10.80 -28.58
CA LEU A 43 5.07 -10.79 -28.44
C LEU A 43 4.60 -10.22 -27.09
N ILE A 44 5.21 -10.71 -26.01
CA ILE A 44 4.85 -10.28 -24.65
C ILE A 44 6.01 -9.60 -23.92
N HIS A 45 7.18 -9.51 -24.56
CA HIS A 45 8.35 -8.92 -23.94
C HIS A 45 8.13 -7.42 -23.71
N VAL A 46 8.29 -6.99 -22.47
CA VAL A 46 7.85 -5.67 -22.05
C VAL A 46 9.04 -4.72 -21.91
N SER A 47 10.13 -5.16 -21.28
CA SER A 47 11.39 -4.41 -21.18
C SER A 47 12.58 -5.30 -20.85
N ASP A 48 13.74 -4.82 -21.27
CA ASP A 48 15.05 -5.27 -20.84
C ASP A 48 15.47 -4.64 -19.51
N TYR A 49 16.57 -5.17 -18.95
CA TYR A 49 17.23 -4.58 -17.78
C TYR A 49 17.97 -3.32 -18.22
N GLY A 50 17.37 -2.16 -17.96
CA GLY A 50 17.95 -0.85 -18.31
C GLY A 50 18.28 0.03 -17.11
N PHE A 51 17.65 -0.23 -15.95
CA PHE A 51 17.81 0.60 -14.74
C PHE A 51 17.62 2.10 -15.00
N ASN A 52 16.73 2.46 -15.94
CA ASN A 52 16.55 3.82 -16.45
C ASN A 52 16.35 4.84 -15.32
N ASP A 53 15.50 4.50 -14.34
CA ASP A 53 15.20 5.38 -13.22
C ASP A 53 16.37 5.51 -12.24
N PHE A 54 17.15 4.45 -12.06
CA PHE A 54 18.38 4.55 -11.27
C PHE A 54 19.43 5.46 -11.92
N GLY A 55 19.45 5.56 -13.25
CA GLY A 55 20.28 6.54 -13.95
C GLY A 55 19.95 7.96 -13.55
N VAL A 56 18.66 8.27 -13.45
CA VAL A 56 18.18 9.56 -12.92
C VAL A 56 18.59 9.75 -11.47
N TYR A 57 18.41 8.74 -10.61
CA TYR A 57 18.69 8.85 -9.17
C TYR A 57 20.18 9.07 -8.91
N SER A 58 21.03 8.23 -9.49
CA SER A 58 22.48 8.30 -9.33
C SER A 58 23.08 9.55 -9.97
N GLY A 59 22.61 9.95 -11.15
CA GLY A 59 23.01 11.22 -11.76
C GLY A 59 22.66 12.43 -10.89
N THR A 60 21.47 12.41 -10.27
CA THR A 60 21.03 13.49 -9.36
C THR A 60 21.83 13.52 -8.06
N VAL A 61 22.20 12.35 -7.53
CA VAL A 61 23.11 12.28 -6.36
C VAL A 61 24.46 12.90 -6.71
N ASN A 62 25.03 12.59 -7.87
CA ASN A 62 26.30 13.19 -8.29
C ASN A 62 26.18 14.72 -8.45
N ALA A 63 25.14 15.19 -9.13
CA ALA A 63 24.86 16.62 -9.27
C ALA A 63 24.78 17.32 -7.91
N TRP A 64 24.06 16.73 -6.94
CA TRP A 64 23.98 17.27 -5.58
C TRP A 64 25.36 17.36 -4.89
N LEU A 65 26.18 16.32 -5.01
CA LEU A 65 27.53 16.28 -4.42
C LEU A 65 28.48 17.30 -5.05
N ASP A 66 28.29 17.58 -6.35
CA ASP A 66 29.05 18.58 -7.11
C ASP A 66 28.53 20.01 -6.90
N GLY A 67 27.46 20.18 -6.10
CA GLY A 67 26.84 21.48 -5.84
C GLY A 67 25.95 22.00 -6.98
N GLU A 68 25.58 21.13 -7.91
CA GLU A 68 24.69 21.42 -9.03
C GLU A 68 23.20 21.30 -8.63
N PRO A 69 22.29 21.95 -9.37
CA PRO A 69 20.85 21.82 -9.14
C PRO A 69 20.35 20.39 -9.32
N ILE A 70 19.53 19.90 -8.38
CA ILE A 70 18.93 18.54 -8.45
C ILE A 70 17.67 18.48 -9.33
N TYR A 71 17.10 19.63 -9.67
CA TYR A 71 15.98 19.75 -10.60
C TYR A 71 16.42 20.53 -11.82
N VAL A 72 16.45 19.85 -12.97
CA VAL A 72 16.89 20.43 -14.24
C VAL A 72 15.73 20.32 -15.23
N GLN A 73 15.36 21.48 -15.79
CA GLN A 73 14.37 21.56 -16.85
C GLN A 73 14.99 21.11 -18.17
N ASN A 74 14.25 20.33 -18.95
CA ASN A 74 14.67 19.89 -20.28
C ASN A 74 14.42 21.00 -21.33
N GLU A 75 14.86 20.77 -22.57
CA GLU A 75 14.76 21.74 -23.67
C GLU A 75 13.30 22.14 -23.99
N ASP A 76 12.34 21.24 -23.74
CA ASP A 76 10.91 21.49 -23.95
C ASP A 76 10.24 22.27 -22.79
N GLY A 77 11.03 22.69 -21.79
CA GLY A 77 10.51 23.37 -20.61
C GLY A 77 9.83 22.45 -19.59
N GLY A 78 9.99 21.13 -19.68
CA GLY A 78 9.46 20.15 -18.73
C GLY A 78 10.53 19.53 -17.84
N TYR A 79 10.11 18.61 -16.96
CA TYR A 79 11.00 17.82 -16.09
C TYR A 79 10.98 16.34 -16.48
N HIS A 80 10.63 16.01 -17.73
CA HIS A 80 10.58 14.62 -18.16
C HIS A 80 12.00 14.04 -18.22
N GLY A 81 12.21 12.89 -17.57
CA GLY A 81 13.52 12.24 -17.50
C GLY A 81 14.47 12.81 -16.43
N SER A 82 14.02 13.78 -15.61
CA SER A 82 14.79 14.31 -14.48
C SER A 82 14.33 13.70 -13.15
N PHE A 83 14.96 14.12 -12.04
CA PHE A 83 14.51 13.82 -10.69
C PHE A 83 13.15 14.49 -10.41
N LEU A 84 12.22 13.74 -9.81
CA LEU A 84 10.81 14.16 -9.64
C LEU A 84 10.30 13.98 -8.21
N TYR A 85 11.16 13.57 -7.29
CA TYR A 85 10.80 13.33 -5.88
C TYR A 85 11.11 14.56 -5.03
N PRO A 86 10.52 14.70 -3.83
CA PRO A 86 10.94 15.72 -2.88
C PRO A 86 12.44 15.64 -2.56
N PRO A 87 13.10 16.75 -2.19
CA PRO A 87 14.56 16.77 -1.99
C PRO A 87 15.03 15.77 -0.92
N PHE A 88 14.29 15.62 0.17
CA PHE A 88 14.62 14.68 1.26
C PHE A 88 14.67 13.21 0.83
N VAL A 89 14.16 12.85 -0.34
CA VAL A 89 14.23 11.49 -0.88
C VAL A 89 15.62 11.21 -1.44
N LEU A 90 16.35 12.22 -1.93
CA LEU A 90 17.64 12.03 -2.60
C LEU A 90 18.67 11.25 -1.76
N PRO A 91 18.83 11.49 -0.43
CA PRO A 91 19.74 10.74 0.41
C PRO A 91 19.47 9.24 0.48
N LEU A 92 18.23 8.79 0.20
CA LEU A 92 17.90 7.36 0.10
C LEU A 92 18.74 6.65 -0.96
N PHE A 93 19.05 7.34 -2.06
CA PHE A 93 19.77 6.77 -3.21
C PHE A 93 21.29 6.88 -3.09
N TYR A 94 21.78 7.70 -2.17
CA TYR A 94 23.22 7.93 -1.96
C TYR A 94 24.03 6.63 -1.79
N PRO A 95 23.72 5.73 -0.83
CA PRO A 95 24.54 4.53 -0.62
C PRO A 95 24.57 3.59 -1.82
N PHE A 96 23.50 3.53 -2.61
CA PHE A 96 23.44 2.70 -3.81
C PHE A 96 24.21 3.35 -4.98
N SER A 97 24.17 4.67 -5.09
CA SER A 97 24.88 5.42 -6.13
C SER A 97 26.40 5.27 -5.98
N MET A 98 26.90 5.20 -4.74
CA MET A 98 28.32 4.97 -4.45
C MET A 98 28.85 3.60 -4.89
N LEU A 99 27.96 2.64 -5.19
CA LEU A 99 28.34 1.31 -5.68
C LEU A 99 28.47 1.25 -7.21
N GLY A 100 28.20 2.35 -7.92
CA GLY A 100 28.22 2.41 -9.37
C GLY A 100 26.98 1.80 -10.04
N PHE A 101 26.88 1.97 -11.36
CA PHE A 101 25.68 1.63 -12.14
C PHE A 101 25.43 0.12 -12.32
N GLU A 102 26.44 -0.72 -12.10
CA GLU A 102 26.29 -2.17 -12.19
C GLU A 102 25.70 -2.78 -10.91
N ALA A 103 26.22 -2.38 -9.73
CA ALA A 103 25.86 -2.98 -8.45
C ALA A 103 24.76 -2.20 -7.70
N GLY A 104 24.76 -0.88 -7.80
CA GLY A 104 23.80 0.02 -7.13
C GLY A 104 22.33 -0.34 -7.37
N PRO A 105 21.85 -0.41 -8.64
CA PRO A 105 20.44 -0.68 -8.91
C PRO A 105 20.03 -2.09 -8.53
N VAL A 106 20.92 -3.08 -8.72
CA VAL A 106 20.70 -4.47 -8.31
C VAL A 106 20.50 -4.54 -6.80
N LEU A 107 21.38 -3.91 -6.01
CA LEU A 107 21.27 -3.91 -4.56
C LEU A 107 20.01 -3.19 -4.08
N LEU A 108 19.65 -2.05 -4.69
CA LEU A 108 18.40 -1.34 -4.40
C LEU A 108 17.18 -2.24 -4.66
N GLY A 109 17.12 -2.90 -5.82
CA GLY A 109 16.04 -3.81 -6.17
C GLY A 109 15.96 -5.03 -5.24
N THR A 110 17.10 -5.67 -4.95
CA THR A 110 17.16 -6.84 -4.06
C THR A 110 16.77 -6.48 -2.63
N LEU A 111 17.25 -5.35 -2.09
CA LEU A 111 16.86 -4.89 -0.77
C LEU A 111 15.36 -4.60 -0.71
N SER A 112 14.82 -3.90 -1.71
CA SER A 112 13.38 -3.57 -1.79
C SER A 112 12.52 -4.83 -1.77
N LEU A 113 12.89 -5.83 -2.58
CA LEU A 113 12.20 -7.12 -2.64
C LEU A 113 12.31 -7.90 -1.33
N PHE A 114 13.50 -7.91 -0.70
CA PHE A 114 13.72 -8.59 0.57
C PHE A 114 12.90 -7.97 1.70
N LEU A 115 12.84 -6.64 1.77
CA LEU A 115 12.02 -5.93 2.73
C LEU A 115 10.52 -6.20 2.50
N LEU A 116 10.07 -6.23 1.23
CA LEU A 116 8.70 -6.60 0.90
C LEU A 116 8.38 -8.04 1.32
N TRP A 117 9.31 -8.98 1.09
CA TRP A 117 9.18 -10.37 1.50
C TRP A 117 9.03 -10.52 3.01
N ILE A 118 9.86 -9.82 3.81
CA ILE A 118 9.72 -9.77 5.27
C ILE A 118 8.38 -9.15 5.67
N GLY A 119 7.99 -8.04 5.04
CA GLY A 119 6.73 -7.36 5.33
C GLY A 119 5.52 -8.26 5.12
N ILE A 120 5.48 -9.00 4.00
CA ILE A 120 4.39 -9.92 3.68
C ILE A 120 4.38 -11.15 4.60
N ASP A 121 5.54 -11.76 4.90
CA ASP A 121 5.64 -12.86 5.87
C ASP A 121 5.16 -12.41 7.25
N GLY A 122 5.56 -11.22 7.70
CA GLY A 122 5.10 -10.63 8.95
C GLY A 122 3.58 -10.38 8.97
N ILE A 123 2.99 -9.95 7.85
CA ILE A 123 1.53 -9.75 7.74
C ILE A 123 0.81 -11.10 7.85
N ALA A 124 1.29 -12.11 7.12
CA ALA A 124 0.73 -13.46 7.21
C ALA A 124 0.81 -13.98 8.65
N GLU A 125 1.93 -13.81 9.34
CA GLU A 125 2.08 -14.20 10.74
C GLU A 125 1.16 -13.40 11.66
N SER A 126 0.92 -12.12 11.38
CA SER A 126 -0.04 -11.33 12.13
C SER A 126 -1.45 -11.94 12.06
N TYR A 127 -1.82 -12.57 10.95
CA TYR A 127 -3.08 -13.31 10.82
C TYR A 127 -2.99 -14.79 11.25
N GLY A 128 -1.97 -15.16 12.04
CA GLY A 128 -1.80 -16.52 12.54
C GLY A 128 -1.38 -17.54 11.47
N ALA A 129 -0.92 -17.09 10.30
CA ALA A 129 -0.37 -17.93 9.24
C ALA A 129 1.16 -17.92 9.27
N ARG A 130 1.76 -18.97 9.85
CA ARG A 130 3.21 -19.15 9.85
C ARG A 130 3.65 -19.92 8.60
N LEU A 131 4.45 -19.29 7.76
CA LEU A 131 5.02 -19.92 6.57
C LEU A 131 6.20 -20.82 6.97
N ALA A 132 6.17 -22.06 6.48
CA ALA A 132 7.34 -22.93 6.56
C ALA A 132 8.46 -22.41 5.64
N VAL A 133 9.71 -22.82 5.88
CA VAL A 133 10.87 -22.39 5.06
C VAL A 133 10.63 -22.60 3.54
N PRO A 134 10.10 -23.76 3.07
CA PRO A 134 9.81 -23.92 1.65
C PRO A 134 8.75 -22.94 1.13
N GLU A 135 7.74 -22.62 1.94
CA GLU A 135 6.67 -21.67 1.58
C GLU A 135 7.23 -20.25 1.50
N ARG A 136 8.17 -19.88 2.37
CA ARG A 136 8.89 -18.60 2.30
C ARG A 136 9.76 -18.48 1.05
N ILE A 137 10.40 -19.57 0.63
CA ILE A 137 11.16 -19.61 -0.63
C ILE A 137 10.21 -19.42 -1.81
N VAL A 138 9.09 -20.15 -1.85
CA VAL A 138 8.06 -19.98 -2.89
C VAL A 138 7.54 -18.54 -2.92
N LEU A 139 7.27 -17.94 -1.75
CA LEU A 139 6.86 -16.54 -1.66
C LEU A 139 7.91 -15.60 -2.26
N LEU A 140 9.20 -15.78 -1.98
CA LEU A 140 10.27 -14.95 -2.56
C LEU A 140 10.27 -15.02 -4.10
N PHE A 141 10.17 -16.23 -4.67
CA PHE A 141 10.07 -16.40 -6.12
C PHE A 141 8.78 -15.80 -6.69
N ALA A 142 7.65 -15.96 -6.00
CA ALA A 142 6.38 -15.38 -6.41
C ALA A 142 6.43 -13.84 -6.40
N LEU A 143 7.07 -13.22 -5.40
CA LEU A 143 7.24 -11.77 -5.34
C LEU A 143 8.18 -11.28 -6.43
N PHE A 144 9.30 -11.96 -6.66
CA PHE A 144 10.21 -11.60 -7.74
C PHE A 144 9.56 -11.72 -9.11
N GLY A 145 8.73 -12.76 -9.31
CA GLY A 145 8.02 -13.00 -10.56
C GLY A 145 6.70 -12.26 -10.69
N PHE A 146 6.20 -11.62 -9.63
CA PHE A 146 5.02 -10.76 -9.74
C PHE A 146 5.34 -9.58 -10.65
N HIS A 147 4.73 -9.55 -11.84
CA HIS A 147 5.12 -8.64 -12.93
C HIS A 147 5.35 -7.18 -12.50
N PRO A 148 4.48 -6.50 -11.72
CA PRO A 148 4.79 -5.14 -11.22
C PRO A 148 6.12 -5.03 -10.45
N ALA A 149 6.41 -5.96 -9.54
CA ALA A 149 7.67 -5.99 -8.78
C ALA A 149 8.86 -6.40 -9.66
N PHE A 150 8.66 -7.35 -10.57
CA PHE A 150 9.68 -7.75 -11.55
C PHE A 150 10.07 -6.57 -12.46
N TRP A 151 9.08 -5.78 -12.88
CA TRP A 151 9.27 -4.57 -13.65
C TRP A 151 10.03 -3.51 -12.85
N ASP A 152 9.61 -3.27 -11.61
CA ASP A 152 10.30 -2.36 -10.69
C ASP A 152 11.79 -2.72 -10.59
N PHE A 153 12.11 -4.00 -10.47
CA PHE A 153 13.49 -4.48 -10.41
C PHE A 153 14.27 -4.17 -11.70
N LYS A 154 13.70 -4.45 -12.89
CA LYS A 154 14.35 -4.16 -14.20
C LYS A 154 14.66 -2.67 -14.41
N TRP A 155 13.86 -1.80 -13.80
CA TRP A 155 14.00 -0.34 -13.90
C TRP A 155 14.65 0.30 -12.68
N ALA A 156 14.89 -0.47 -11.61
CA ALA A 156 15.32 0.00 -10.30
C ALA A 156 14.41 1.13 -9.74
N GLN A 157 13.10 0.91 -9.84
CA GLN A 157 12.06 1.75 -9.27
C GLN A 157 11.94 1.59 -7.74
N VAL A 158 11.37 2.60 -7.09
CA VAL A 158 11.15 2.60 -5.64
C VAL A 158 9.81 2.01 -5.20
N SER A 159 8.87 1.71 -6.10
CA SER A 159 7.51 1.33 -5.70
C SER A 159 7.47 0.05 -4.85
N THR A 160 8.35 -0.92 -5.11
CA THR A 160 8.51 -2.13 -4.29
C THR A 160 8.99 -1.79 -2.87
N LEU A 161 9.92 -0.83 -2.73
CA LEU A 161 10.35 -0.35 -1.43
C LEU A 161 9.20 0.35 -0.69
N LEU A 162 8.41 1.17 -1.37
CA LEU A 162 7.26 1.84 -0.78
C LEU A 162 6.19 0.84 -0.32
N ALA A 163 5.93 -0.20 -1.10
CA ALA A 163 5.06 -1.30 -0.71
C ALA A 163 5.58 -2.00 0.56
N ALA A 164 6.89 -2.23 0.67
CA ALA A 164 7.50 -2.80 1.87
C ALA A 164 7.32 -1.88 3.10
N VAL A 165 7.59 -0.58 2.96
CA VAL A 165 7.40 0.40 4.04
C VAL A 165 5.94 0.43 4.51
N LEU A 166 4.97 0.37 3.59
CA LEU A 166 3.56 0.30 3.93
C LEU A 166 3.17 -1.02 4.61
N CYS A 167 3.83 -2.14 4.28
CA CYS A 167 3.65 -3.40 5.03
C CYS A 167 4.12 -3.23 6.48
N PHE A 168 5.26 -2.57 6.71
CA PHE A 168 5.72 -2.28 8.08
C PHE A 168 4.81 -1.29 8.81
N ALA A 169 4.26 -0.29 8.11
CA ALA A 169 3.26 0.61 8.66
C ALA A 169 1.99 -0.13 9.11
N PHE A 170 1.55 -1.14 8.34
CA PHE A 170 0.45 -2.01 8.70
C PHE A 170 0.79 -2.94 9.88
N LEU A 171 2.01 -3.47 9.96
CA LEU A 171 2.42 -4.28 11.11
C LEU A 171 2.49 -3.48 12.41
N ALA A 172 2.95 -2.23 12.34
CA ALA A 172 2.89 -1.30 13.48
C ALA A 172 1.42 -0.98 13.85
N HIS A 173 0.56 -0.80 12.85
CA HIS A 173 -0.89 -0.63 13.03
C HIS A 173 -1.49 -1.82 13.81
N GLN A 174 -1.25 -3.05 13.35
CA GLN A 174 -1.71 -4.28 13.99
C GLN A 174 -1.24 -4.44 15.44
N ARG A 175 0.02 -4.10 15.71
CA ARG A 175 0.57 -4.15 17.06
C ARG A 175 -0.15 -3.17 17.98
N GLY A 176 -0.39 -1.94 17.51
CA GLY A 176 -1.16 -0.94 18.26
C GLY A 176 -2.57 -1.44 18.60
N GLU A 177 -3.32 -1.95 17.62
CA GLU A 177 -4.69 -2.43 17.84
C GLU A 177 -4.79 -3.59 18.85
N ARG A 178 -3.81 -4.51 18.88
CA ARG A 178 -3.84 -5.65 19.81
C ARG A 178 -3.62 -5.23 21.26
N LEU A 179 -2.72 -4.28 21.47
CA LEU A 179 -2.37 -3.80 22.80
C LEU A 179 -3.51 -2.95 23.36
N ASP A 180 -4.14 -2.13 22.52
CA ASP A 180 -5.34 -1.37 22.91
C ASP A 180 -6.54 -2.29 23.21
N ALA A 181 -6.66 -3.45 22.55
CA ALA A 181 -7.72 -4.43 22.83
C ALA A 181 -7.46 -5.25 24.11
N GLY A 182 -6.20 -5.60 24.40
CA GLY A 182 -5.82 -6.33 25.61
C GLY A 182 -6.01 -5.53 26.90
N ASP A 183 -5.94 -4.20 26.82
CA ASP A 183 -6.15 -3.27 27.95
C ASP A 183 -7.63 -3.20 28.41
N ILE A 184 -8.59 -3.68 27.59
CA ILE A 184 -10.03 -3.62 27.89
C ILE A 184 -10.52 -4.88 28.63
N ASP A 185 -9.89 -6.04 28.41
CA ASP A 185 -10.34 -7.33 28.96
C ASP A 185 -9.90 -7.56 30.43
N THR A 186 -9.12 -6.67 31.05
CA THR A 186 -8.65 -6.80 32.44
C THR A 186 -9.48 -6.03 33.48
N VAL A 187 -10.56 -5.35 33.08
CA VAL A 187 -11.54 -4.78 34.02
C VAL A 187 -12.68 -5.79 34.23
N ASP A 188 -12.33 -7.01 34.63
CA ASP A 188 -13.30 -7.93 35.23
C ASP A 188 -13.45 -7.48 36.69
N VAL A 189 -14.37 -6.54 36.93
CA VAL A 189 -14.80 -6.24 38.30
C VAL A 189 -15.54 -7.49 38.76
N ASP A 190 -14.82 -8.33 39.50
CA ASP A 190 -15.40 -9.42 40.28
C ASP A 190 -16.41 -8.81 41.25
N ALA A 191 -17.66 -8.72 40.79
CA ALA A 191 -18.82 -8.33 41.59
C ALA A 191 -19.39 -9.56 42.31
N GLY A 192 -18.52 -10.51 42.70
CA GLY A 192 -18.83 -11.56 43.65
C GLY A 192 -18.70 -11.05 45.08
N ASP A 193 -19.79 -11.17 45.84
CA ASP A 193 -19.90 -10.91 47.29
C ASP A 193 -19.71 -9.46 47.76
N THR A 194 -20.72 -8.62 47.46
CA THR A 194 -21.15 -7.65 48.48
C THR A 194 -22.14 -8.34 49.41
N ASP A 195 -21.62 -9.17 50.32
CA ASP A 195 -22.37 -9.59 51.49
C ASP A 195 -22.80 -8.34 52.27
N GLN A 196 -24.10 -8.22 52.53
CA GLN A 196 -24.65 -7.19 53.39
C GLN A 196 -24.12 -7.38 54.81
N VAL A 197 -23.00 -6.73 55.12
CA VAL A 197 -22.53 -6.58 56.50
C VAL A 197 -23.47 -5.63 57.21
N ASN A 198 -24.36 -6.21 58.01
CA ASN A 198 -25.17 -5.49 58.98
C ASN A 198 -24.24 -4.97 60.09
N VAL A 199 -23.88 -3.69 60.03
CA VAL A 199 -23.01 -3.05 61.02
C VAL A 199 -23.85 -2.75 62.26
N ASP A 200 -23.75 -3.63 63.26
CA ASP A 200 -24.19 -3.33 64.62
C ASP A 200 -23.18 -2.37 65.27
N ALA A 201 -23.70 -1.33 65.92
CA ALA A 201 -22.91 -0.26 66.50
C ALA A 201 -22.34 -0.71 67.85
N GLY A 202 -21.19 -1.39 67.82
CA GLY A 202 -20.55 -1.85 69.04
C GLY A 202 -19.08 -2.20 68.84
N ASP A 203 -18.25 -1.38 69.47
CA ASP A 203 -16.82 -1.55 69.72
C ASP A 203 -15.83 -1.40 68.57
N THR A 204 -14.84 -0.56 68.87
CA THR A 204 -13.75 -0.14 68.01
C THR A 204 -12.57 -1.04 68.33
N ASP A 205 -12.32 -2.04 67.50
CA ASP A 205 -11.02 -2.72 67.50
C ASP A 205 -10.50 -2.82 66.05
N GLN A 206 -9.24 -2.42 65.92
CA GLN A 206 -8.47 -2.33 64.69
C GLN A 206 -8.52 -3.64 63.90
N ALA A 207 -9.30 -3.65 62.82
CA ALA A 207 -9.11 -4.59 61.73
C ALA A 207 -7.95 -4.08 60.87
N ASP A 208 -6.85 -4.82 60.89
CA ASP A 208 -5.75 -4.74 59.94
C ASP A 208 -6.32 -5.14 58.57
N VAL A 209 -6.72 -4.14 57.78
CA VAL A 209 -7.18 -4.36 56.41
C VAL A 209 -5.93 -4.58 55.59
N ASP A 210 -5.60 -5.86 55.38
CA ASP A 210 -4.62 -6.28 54.39
C ASP A 210 -5.11 -5.71 53.05
N ALA A 211 -4.39 -4.70 52.57
CA ALA A 211 -4.64 -4.08 51.28
C ALA A 211 -4.26 -5.12 50.22
N GLY A 212 -5.19 -6.04 49.97
CA GLY A 212 -5.11 -7.03 48.90
C GLY A 212 -4.72 -6.33 47.62
N ASP A 213 -3.73 -6.93 46.96
CA ASP A 213 -3.16 -6.57 45.67
C ASP A 213 -4.18 -5.84 44.79
N ILE A 214 -4.09 -4.50 44.81
CA ILE A 214 -4.55 -3.73 43.66
C ILE A 214 -3.51 -4.04 42.60
N ASP A 215 -3.83 -4.99 41.73
CA ASP A 215 -3.10 -5.23 40.50
C ASP A 215 -2.90 -3.88 39.82
N THR A 216 -1.70 -3.33 39.96
CA THR A 216 -1.30 -2.13 39.26
C THR A 216 -1.32 -2.52 37.79
N VAL A 217 -2.38 -2.08 37.09
CA VAL A 217 -2.46 -2.14 35.62
C VAL A 217 -1.12 -1.64 35.08
N ASP A 218 -0.38 -2.54 34.45
CA ASP A 218 1.00 -2.33 34.06
C ASP A 218 1.07 -1.16 33.06
N ALA A 219 1.57 -0.01 33.52
CA ALA A 219 1.76 1.17 32.69
C ALA A 219 2.67 0.88 31.46
N GLY A 220 3.39 -0.25 31.47
CA GLY A 220 4.13 -0.77 30.33
C GLY A 220 3.26 -1.07 29.09
N ASP A 221 2.10 -1.70 29.25
CA ASP A 221 1.30 -2.17 28.11
C ASP A 221 0.59 -1.02 27.38
N ALA A 222 -0.01 -0.08 28.12
CA ALA A 222 -0.58 1.14 27.54
C ALA A 222 0.46 2.01 26.78
N SER A 223 1.72 2.00 27.23
CA SER A 223 2.81 2.72 26.56
C SER A 223 3.21 2.07 25.23
N SER A 224 3.08 0.74 25.14
CA SER A 224 3.46 -0.05 23.98
C SER A 224 2.45 0.07 22.84
N GLY A 225 1.14 0.13 23.14
CA GLY A 225 0.08 0.40 22.17
C GLY A 225 0.22 1.79 21.55
N ALA A 226 0.50 2.80 22.39
CA ALA A 226 0.80 4.17 21.96
C ALA A 226 2.00 4.24 21.01
N ALA A 227 3.09 3.53 21.32
CA ALA A 227 4.27 3.47 20.46
C ALA A 227 3.97 2.84 19.10
N GLY A 228 3.18 1.75 19.07
CA GLY A 228 2.73 1.11 17.83
C GLY A 228 1.91 2.05 16.94
N ALA A 229 0.98 2.80 17.54
CA ALA A 229 0.20 3.81 16.83
C ALA A 229 1.08 4.92 16.23
N VAL A 230 1.97 5.53 17.01
CA VAL A 230 2.88 6.58 16.52
C VAL A 230 3.77 6.04 15.39
N LEU A 231 4.36 4.85 15.57
CA LEU A 231 5.22 4.22 14.57
C LEU A 231 4.47 3.93 13.26
N SER A 232 3.21 3.51 13.33
CA SER A 232 2.37 3.34 12.15
C SER A 232 2.20 4.65 11.37
N GLY A 233 1.95 5.76 12.08
CA GLY A 233 1.88 7.10 11.49
C GLY A 233 3.20 7.56 10.83
N VAL A 234 4.32 7.32 11.52
CA VAL A 234 5.68 7.62 11.03
C VAL A 234 5.95 6.87 9.74
N LEU A 235 5.81 5.53 9.74
CA LEU A 235 6.11 4.68 8.59
C LEU A 235 5.19 4.99 7.41
N THR A 236 3.91 5.26 7.66
CA THR A 236 2.97 5.70 6.62
C THR A 236 3.44 6.99 5.97
N THR A 237 3.89 7.97 6.76
CA THR A 237 4.36 9.26 6.23
C THR A 237 5.65 9.09 5.45
N VAL A 238 6.62 8.34 5.98
CA VAL A 238 7.89 8.07 5.29
C VAL A 238 7.64 7.40 3.93
N GLY A 239 6.76 6.41 3.86
CA GLY A 239 6.44 5.75 2.59
C GLY A 239 5.66 6.64 1.62
N THR A 240 4.64 7.35 2.10
CA THR A 240 3.72 8.10 1.22
C THR A 240 4.28 9.45 0.76
N THR A 241 5.21 10.04 1.50
CA THR A 241 5.83 11.32 1.11
C THR A 241 6.88 11.16 0.02
N VAL A 242 7.43 9.95 -0.20
CA VAL A 242 8.31 9.69 -1.35
C VAL A 242 7.56 9.94 -2.66
N LYS A 243 6.37 9.36 -2.82
CA LYS A 243 5.47 9.61 -3.97
C LYS A 243 4.17 10.23 -3.45
N LEU A 244 4.03 11.55 -3.48
CA LEU A 244 2.91 12.28 -2.86
C LEU A 244 1.50 11.77 -3.20
N PHE A 245 1.28 11.16 -4.37
CA PHE A 245 -0.01 10.56 -4.70
C PHE A 245 -0.34 9.28 -3.88
N TYR A 246 0.61 8.74 -3.12
CA TYR A 246 0.40 7.67 -2.14
C TYR A 246 -0.26 8.16 -0.85
N MET A 247 -0.42 9.48 -0.64
CA MET A 247 -0.97 10.03 0.62
C MET A 247 -2.34 9.46 1.02
N THR A 248 -3.12 8.93 0.07
CA THR A 248 -4.38 8.22 0.36
C THR A 248 -4.20 6.98 1.23
N ALA A 249 -3.02 6.35 1.24
CA ALA A 249 -2.68 5.26 2.18
C ALA A 249 -2.77 5.69 3.65
N GLY A 250 -2.70 7.00 3.92
CA GLY A 250 -2.93 7.61 5.22
C GLY A 250 -4.39 7.62 5.70
N ALA A 251 -5.35 7.04 4.98
CA ALA A 251 -6.76 7.01 5.37
C ALA A 251 -7.00 6.50 6.80
N HIS A 252 -6.26 5.46 7.21
CA HIS A 252 -6.35 4.89 8.56
C HIS A 252 -5.87 5.83 9.67
N LEU A 253 -5.05 6.85 9.36
CA LEU A 253 -4.59 7.85 10.32
C LEU A 253 -5.74 8.72 10.84
N LEU A 254 -6.79 8.89 10.03
CA LEU A 254 -7.98 9.67 10.41
C LEU A 254 -8.80 9.01 11.52
N ARG A 255 -8.52 7.74 11.83
CA ARG A 255 -9.22 6.99 12.87
C ARG A 255 -8.61 7.20 14.26
N ASP A 256 -7.33 7.57 14.33
CA ASP A 256 -6.56 7.59 15.57
C ASP A 256 -5.67 8.84 15.65
N GLY A 257 -5.83 9.61 16.74
CA GLY A 257 -5.09 10.85 16.94
C GLY A 257 -3.59 10.67 17.16
N ARG A 258 -3.15 9.55 17.76
CA ARG A 258 -1.73 9.24 17.99
C ARG A 258 -1.04 8.88 16.68
N ARG A 259 -1.70 8.10 15.83
CA ARG A 259 -1.23 7.80 14.45
C ARG A 259 -1.10 9.07 13.64
N LEU A 260 -2.14 9.93 13.65
CA LEU A 260 -2.11 11.20 12.95
C LEU A 260 -1.00 12.12 13.48
N ALA A 261 -0.81 12.21 14.79
CA ALA A 261 0.27 12.99 15.40
C ALA A 261 1.65 12.48 14.98
N GLY A 262 1.88 11.16 15.00
CA GLY A 262 3.13 10.55 14.52
C GLY A 262 3.41 10.86 13.05
N ALA A 263 2.36 10.84 12.22
CA ALA A 263 2.45 11.21 10.82
C ALA A 263 2.83 12.69 10.61
N VAL A 264 2.11 13.61 11.25
CA VAL A 264 2.36 15.06 11.15
C VAL A 264 3.76 15.41 11.66
N ALA A 265 4.16 14.88 12.82
CA ALA A 265 5.48 15.11 13.39
C ALA A 265 6.60 14.62 12.45
N SER A 266 6.44 13.43 11.87
CA SER A 266 7.40 12.89 10.89
C SER A 266 7.48 13.76 9.65
N GLY A 267 6.35 14.22 9.12
CA GLY A 267 6.32 15.12 7.97
C GLY A 267 7.03 16.45 8.26
N ALA A 268 6.82 17.02 9.44
CA ALA A 268 7.49 18.25 9.88
C ALA A 268 9.02 18.04 10.03
N VAL A 269 9.45 16.91 10.58
CA VAL A 269 10.88 16.56 10.71
C VAL A 269 11.51 16.36 9.34
N LEU A 270 10.85 15.63 8.42
CA LEU A 270 11.34 15.41 7.06
C LEU A 270 11.46 16.74 6.31
N LEU A 271 10.43 17.60 6.36
CA LEU A 271 10.45 18.91 5.71
C LEU A 271 11.52 19.83 6.32
N GLY A 272 11.59 19.92 7.65
CA GLY A 272 12.58 20.72 8.35
C GLY A 272 14.01 20.27 8.04
N GLY A 273 14.28 18.96 8.11
CA GLY A 273 15.57 18.39 7.73
C GLY A 273 15.90 18.61 6.25
N SER A 274 14.90 18.47 5.36
CA SER A 274 15.04 18.77 3.94
C SER A 274 15.47 20.21 3.71
N LEU A 275 14.80 21.18 4.34
CA LEU A 275 15.12 22.60 4.22
C LEU A 275 16.53 22.92 4.74
N LEU A 276 16.96 22.27 5.82
CA LEU A 276 18.31 22.44 6.38
C LEU A 276 19.40 21.89 5.43
N VAL A 277 19.15 20.76 4.77
CA VAL A 277 20.15 20.11 3.89
C VAL A 277 20.17 20.70 2.49
N PHE A 278 19.00 21.00 1.91
CA PHE A 278 18.85 21.39 0.51
C PHE A 278 18.58 22.88 0.29
N GLY A 279 18.26 23.62 1.36
CA GLY A 279 17.91 25.05 1.27
C GLY A 279 16.52 25.30 0.71
N LEU A 280 16.07 26.56 0.81
CA LEU A 280 14.74 26.99 0.35
C LEU A 280 14.62 26.98 -1.18
N ASP A 281 15.67 27.40 -1.90
CA ASP A 281 15.64 27.53 -3.36
C ASP A 281 15.36 26.19 -4.05
N THR A 282 15.95 25.10 -3.56
CA THR A 282 15.69 23.74 -4.04
C THR A 282 14.23 23.33 -3.86
N HIS A 283 13.58 23.77 -2.77
CA HIS A 283 12.16 23.49 -2.53
C HIS A 283 11.26 24.34 -3.42
N LEU A 284 11.63 25.59 -3.73
CA LEU A 284 10.93 26.40 -4.71
C LEU A 284 11.00 25.77 -6.10
N ALA A 285 12.17 25.26 -6.51
CA ALA A 285 12.31 24.50 -7.74
C ALA A 285 11.48 23.20 -7.73
N TYR A 286 11.32 22.55 -6.58
CA TYR A 286 10.42 21.41 -6.47
C TYR A 286 8.94 21.79 -6.67
N LEU A 287 8.52 23.00 -6.27
CA LEU A 287 7.17 23.49 -6.59
C LEU A 287 6.98 23.64 -8.11
N ASP A 288 8.01 24.04 -8.85
CA ASP A 288 7.96 24.06 -10.33
C ASP A 288 7.75 22.65 -10.90
N VAL A 289 8.41 21.63 -10.34
CA VAL A 289 8.18 20.22 -10.71
C VAL A 289 6.74 19.79 -10.44
N LEU A 290 6.18 20.18 -9.28
CA LEU A 290 4.80 19.86 -8.93
C LEU A 290 3.77 20.58 -9.82
N THR A 291 4.00 21.85 -10.14
CA THR A 291 3.11 22.64 -11.01
C THR A 291 3.18 22.20 -12.46
N TRP A 292 4.34 21.72 -12.93
CA TRP A 292 4.47 21.07 -14.24
C TRP A 292 3.65 19.77 -14.33
N GLY A 293 3.58 19.01 -13.23
CA GLY A 293 2.58 17.94 -13.07
C GLY A 293 2.70 16.77 -14.04
N LYS A 294 3.88 16.37 -14.54
CA LYS A 294 4.04 15.22 -15.47
C LYS A 294 3.01 15.16 -16.62
N GLY A 295 2.55 16.30 -17.13
CA GLY A 295 1.48 16.38 -18.14
C GLY A 295 0.07 16.10 -17.59
N TRP A 296 -0.25 16.53 -16.37
CA TRP A 296 -1.63 16.49 -15.88
C TRP A 296 -2.54 17.27 -16.82
N GLY A 297 -3.61 16.62 -17.29
CA GLY A 297 -4.55 17.24 -18.23
C GLY A 297 -4.11 17.27 -19.70
N THR A 298 -2.89 16.83 -20.06
CA THR A 298 -2.45 16.75 -21.47
C THR A 298 -3.01 15.51 -22.17
N GLU A 299 -3.00 15.49 -23.51
CA GLU A 299 -3.47 14.37 -24.32
C GLU A 299 -2.90 13.02 -23.84
N GLN A 300 -3.80 12.13 -23.45
CA GLN A 300 -3.44 10.82 -22.95
C GLN A 300 -3.26 9.85 -24.11
N LEU A 301 -2.02 9.53 -24.48
CA LEU A 301 -1.75 8.66 -25.64
C LEU A 301 -2.24 7.24 -25.43
N PRO A 302 -3.03 6.60 -26.30
CA PRO A 302 -3.69 5.34 -26.02
C PRO A 302 -2.79 4.29 -25.35
N PRO A 303 -3.28 3.46 -24.42
CA PRO A 303 -2.50 2.36 -23.82
C PRO A 303 -1.77 1.47 -24.83
N ALA A 304 -2.28 1.38 -26.06
CA ALA A 304 -1.66 0.67 -27.17
C ALA A 304 -0.45 1.38 -27.82
N LYS A 305 -0.30 2.69 -27.67
CA LYS A 305 0.66 3.52 -28.44
C LYS A 305 1.90 3.96 -27.67
N TRP A 306 1.90 3.90 -26.33
CA TRP A 306 2.91 4.62 -25.54
C TRP A 306 3.46 3.82 -24.35
N GLN A 307 4.01 2.64 -24.58
CA GLN A 307 4.61 1.78 -23.55
C GLN A 307 3.59 1.02 -22.70
N THR A 308 3.88 -0.25 -22.56
CA THR A 308 3.18 -1.27 -21.78
C THR A 308 3.18 -1.04 -20.26
N ALA A 309 3.83 0.03 -19.79
CA ALA A 309 3.93 0.42 -18.39
C ALA A 309 2.78 1.33 -17.91
N TYR A 310 1.84 1.73 -18.76
CA TYR A 310 0.76 2.64 -18.36
C TYR A 310 -0.44 1.90 -17.78
N PHE A 311 -0.83 2.30 -16.57
CA PHE A 311 -2.08 1.94 -15.93
C PHE A 311 -3.07 3.09 -16.08
N ARG A 312 -4.21 2.86 -16.76
CA ARG A 312 -5.17 3.93 -17.07
C ARG A 312 -6.59 3.57 -16.65
N PRO A 313 -6.95 3.79 -15.38
CA PRO A 313 -8.26 3.42 -14.88
C PRO A 313 -9.38 4.28 -15.48
N PHE A 314 -9.12 5.56 -15.72
CA PHE A 314 -10.13 6.50 -16.23
C PHE A 314 -10.29 6.50 -17.74
N TYR A 315 -9.34 5.95 -18.50
CA TYR A 315 -9.46 5.87 -19.96
C TYR A 315 -10.68 5.03 -20.38
N LEU A 316 -11.06 4.02 -19.60
CA LEU A 316 -12.30 3.25 -19.83
C LEU A 316 -13.54 4.15 -19.78
N VAL A 317 -13.56 5.08 -18.82
CA VAL A 317 -14.66 6.03 -18.65
C VAL A 317 -14.62 7.04 -19.78
N ASP A 318 -13.45 7.58 -20.15
CA ASP A 318 -13.30 8.47 -21.31
C ASP A 318 -13.88 7.84 -22.57
N GLN A 319 -13.46 6.61 -22.89
CA GLN A 319 -13.94 5.89 -24.07
C GLN A 319 -15.45 5.64 -24.00
N PHE A 320 -15.97 5.16 -22.86
CA PHE A 320 -17.40 4.94 -22.72
C PHE A 320 -18.19 6.23 -22.95
N VAL A 321 -17.76 7.36 -22.38
CA VAL A 321 -18.43 8.64 -22.53
C VAL A 321 -18.31 9.16 -23.97
N GLU A 322 -17.16 8.95 -24.62
CA GLU A 322 -16.98 9.23 -26.05
C GLU A 322 -17.91 8.38 -26.93
N THR A 323 -18.17 7.10 -26.59
CA THR A 323 -19.08 6.24 -27.39
C THR A 323 -20.53 6.72 -27.38
N ILE A 324 -20.94 7.49 -26.38
CA ILE A 324 -22.28 8.11 -26.32
C ILE A 324 -22.28 9.55 -26.88
N GLY A 325 -21.20 9.96 -27.54
CA GLY A 325 -21.08 11.24 -28.24
C GLY A 325 -20.72 12.43 -27.35
N ILE A 326 -20.19 12.18 -26.15
CA ILE A 326 -19.80 13.23 -25.21
C ILE A 326 -18.26 13.23 -25.08
N SER A 327 -17.63 14.36 -25.35
CA SER A 327 -16.21 14.55 -25.05
C SER A 327 -16.06 15.27 -23.72
N VAL A 328 -15.26 14.70 -22.81
CA VAL A 328 -15.04 15.27 -21.47
C VAL A 328 -13.61 15.80 -21.40
N PRO A 329 -13.38 17.05 -20.99
CA PRO A 329 -12.03 17.59 -20.87
C PRO A 329 -11.25 16.86 -19.77
N ASN A 330 -9.98 16.51 -20.00
CA ASN A 330 -9.12 15.77 -19.06
C ASN A 330 -9.11 16.31 -17.62
N SER A 331 -9.47 17.57 -17.40
CA SER A 331 -9.70 18.16 -16.07
C SER A 331 -10.73 17.40 -15.23
N TRP A 332 -11.63 16.62 -15.83
CA TRP A 332 -12.59 15.79 -15.10
C TRP A 332 -11.89 14.70 -14.27
N ILE A 333 -10.73 14.19 -14.71
CA ILE A 333 -9.93 13.20 -13.98
C ILE A 333 -9.46 13.80 -12.65
N ILE A 334 -9.09 15.08 -12.65
CA ILE A 334 -8.72 15.81 -11.43
C ILE A 334 -9.93 15.90 -10.51
N ALA A 335 -11.11 16.27 -11.03
CA ALA A 335 -12.33 16.32 -10.24
C ALA A 335 -12.71 14.94 -9.66
N ALA A 336 -12.65 13.89 -10.46
CA ALA A 336 -12.90 12.50 -10.02
C ALA A 336 -11.90 12.05 -8.96
N THR A 337 -10.62 12.43 -9.11
CA THR A 337 -9.57 12.17 -8.13
C THR A 337 -9.89 12.86 -6.81
N VAL A 338 -10.19 14.16 -6.83
CA VAL A 338 -10.55 14.94 -5.64
C VAL A 338 -11.79 14.35 -4.96
N LEU A 339 -12.85 14.05 -5.72
CA LEU A 339 -14.07 13.43 -5.18
C LEU A 339 -13.79 12.04 -4.59
N GLY A 340 -12.95 11.23 -5.24
CA GLY A 340 -12.52 9.93 -4.73
C GLY A 340 -11.77 10.04 -3.41
N VAL A 341 -10.84 11.00 -3.29
CA VAL A 341 -10.11 11.27 -2.04
C VAL A 341 -11.09 11.72 -0.94
N LEU A 342 -12.00 12.64 -1.24
CA LEU A 342 -13.03 13.08 -0.30
C LEU A 342 -13.95 11.93 0.13
N GLY A 343 -14.30 11.02 -0.78
CA GLY A 343 -15.07 9.82 -0.48
C GLY A 343 -14.36 8.89 0.49
N VAL A 344 -13.06 8.65 0.29
CA VAL A 344 -12.23 7.83 1.20
C VAL A 344 -12.13 8.50 2.57
N ILE A 345 -11.93 9.82 2.63
CA ILE A 345 -11.91 10.58 3.89
C ILE A 345 -13.25 10.44 4.61
N ALA A 346 -14.36 10.70 3.92
CA ALA A 346 -15.71 10.62 4.50
C ALA A 346 -15.99 9.22 5.04
N LEU A 347 -15.69 8.18 4.27
CA LEU A 347 -15.92 6.80 4.67
C LEU A 347 -15.03 6.38 5.87
N SER A 348 -13.76 6.79 5.87
CA SER A 348 -12.83 6.54 6.98
C SER A 348 -13.28 7.21 8.27
N LEU A 349 -13.77 8.45 8.19
CA LEU A 349 -14.30 9.20 9.32
C LEU A 349 -15.63 8.60 9.81
N ALA A 350 -16.52 8.18 8.90
CA ALA A 350 -17.81 7.58 9.26
C ALA A 350 -17.64 6.23 9.98
N ALA A 351 -16.61 5.46 9.64
CA ALA A 351 -16.33 4.16 10.26
C ALA A 351 -15.32 4.23 11.42
N ARG A 352 -14.82 5.42 11.78
CA ARG A 352 -13.65 5.59 12.68
C ARG A 352 -13.78 4.94 14.06
N HIS A 353 -15.00 4.80 14.56
CA HIS A 353 -15.28 4.31 15.92
C HIS A 353 -15.47 2.79 15.99
N SER A 354 -15.52 2.09 14.85
CA SER A 354 -15.66 0.63 14.83
C SER A 354 -14.29 -0.03 14.72
N PRO A 355 -13.80 -0.81 15.71
CA PRO A 355 -12.53 -1.53 15.63
C PRO A 355 -12.46 -2.47 14.41
N ALA A 356 -13.59 -3.13 14.07
CA ALA A 356 -13.68 -4.03 12.93
C ALA A 356 -13.40 -3.34 11.57
N ALA A 357 -13.56 -2.02 11.49
CA ALA A 357 -13.25 -1.25 10.29
C ALA A 357 -11.77 -0.84 10.16
N ALA A 358 -10.93 -1.06 11.18
CA ALA A 358 -9.54 -0.59 11.18
C ALA A 358 -8.73 -1.17 10.00
N GLN A 359 -8.75 -2.50 9.85
CA GLN A 359 -8.02 -3.19 8.79
C GLN A 359 -8.58 -2.89 7.40
N PRO A 360 -9.91 -2.96 7.14
CA PRO A 360 -10.48 -2.50 5.88
C PRO A 360 -10.16 -1.04 5.54
N THR A 361 -10.10 -0.14 6.52
CA THR A 361 -9.78 1.29 6.26
C THR A 361 -8.34 1.45 5.81
N PHE A 362 -7.40 0.73 6.42
CA PHE A 362 -6.00 0.70 5.97
C PHE A 362 -5.93 0.16 4.54
N ALA A 363 -6.56 -0.98 4.28
CA ALA A 363 -6.59 -1.60 2.96
C ALA A 363 -7.21 -0.65 1.91
N LEU A 364 -8.32 0.02 2.22
CA LEU A 364 -8.96 0.98 1.33
C LEU A 364 -8.02 2.12 0.94
N GLY A 365 -7.38 2.74 1.94
CA GLY A 365 -6.45 3.85 1.71
C GLY A 365 -5.32 3.48 0.74
N VAL A 366 -4.74 2.28 0.90
CA VAL A 366 -3.68 1.79 0.01
C VAL A 366 -4.24 1.38 -1.35
N ALA A 367 -5.40 0.71 -1.39
CA ALA A 367 -5.99 0.19 -2.62
C ALA A 367 -6.36 1.28 -3.61
N VAL A 368 -6.76 2.46 -3.12
CA VAL A 368 -7.12 3.60 -3.99
C VAL A 368 -5.92 4.32 -4.59
N VAL A 369 -4.68 4.06 -4.15
CA VAL A 369 -3.48 4.77 -4.61
C VAL A 369 -3.36 4.75 -6.14
N PRO A 370 -3.40 3.60 -6.84
CA PRO A 370 -3.24 3.60 -8.30
C PRO A 370 -4.44 4.22 -9.03
N LEU A 371 -5.65 4.13 -8.46
CA LEU A 371 -6.86 4.70 -9.05
C LEU A 371 -6.87 6.23 -8.99
N LEU A 372 -6.50 6.79 -7.84
CA LEU A 372 -6.53 8.23 -7.56
C LEU A 372 -5.18 8.91 -7.82
N ALA A 373 -4.19 8.17 -8.31
CA ALA A 373 -2.96 8.76 -8.81
C ALA A 373 -3.26 9.55 -10.09
N PRO A 374 -2.77 10.80 -10.21
CA PRO A 374 -2.91 11.57 -11.45
C PRO A 374 -2.33 10.85 -12.67
N ARG A 375 -1.29 10.03 -12.46
CA ARG A 375 -0.62 9.20 -13.46
C ARG A 375 0.10 8.04 -12.77
N ALA A 376 -0.62 6.94 -12.54
CA ALA A 376 -0.01 5.69 -12.06
C ALA A 376 0.58 4.89 -13.23
N TYR A 377 1.67 4.17 -12.93
CA TYR A 377 2.27 3.20 -13.83
C TYR A 377 2.00 1.78 -13.31
N THR A 378 2.13 0.77 -14.18
CA THR A 378 1.99 -0.66 -13.81
C THR A 378 2.80 -1.02 -12.58
N HIS A 379 3.99 -0.44 -12.47
CA HIS A 379 4.93 -0.76 -11.41
C HIS A 379 4.44 -0.28 -10.03
N ASP A 380 3.58 0.76 -9.98
CA ASP A 380 2.91 1.20 -8.75
C ASP A 380 1.88 0.17 -8.23
N LEU A 381 1.40 -0.76 -9.09
CA LEU A 381 0.45 -1.81 -8.69
C LEU A 381 1.03 -2.80 -7.68
N VAL A 382 2.36 -2.83 -7.48
CA VAL A 382 2.99 -3.62 -6.41
C VAL A 382 2.44 -3.30 -5.02
N VAL A 383 2.02 -2.06 -4.80
CA VAL A 383 1.45 -1.63 -3.51
C VAL A 383 0.14 -2.37 -3.19
N LEU A 384 -0.56 -2.89 -4.20
CA LEU A 384 -1.85 -3.57 -4.04
C LEU A 384 -1.72 -4.99 -3.47
N LEU A 385 -0.51 -5.54 -3.35
CA LEU A 385 -0.29 -6.79 -2.62
C LEU A 385 -0.73 -6.68 -1.15
N LEU A 386 -0.49 -5.53 -0.53
CA LEU A 386 -0.87 -5.26 0.86
C LEU A 386 -2.39 -5.33 1.08
N PRO A 387 -3.23 -4.52 0.41
CA PRO A 387 -4.67 -4.61 0.58
C PRO A 387 -5.21 -5.98 0.15
N ALA A 388 -4.63 -6.65 -0.86
CA ALA A 388 -5.04 -8.00 -1.21
C ALA A 388 -4.85 -9.01 -0.06
N LEU A 389 -3.73 -8.94 0.66
CA LEU A 389 -3.46 -9.81 1.82
C LEU A 389 -4.38 -9.48 3.01
N VAL A 390 -4.56 -8.19 3.31
CA VAL A 390 -5.44 -7.74 4.40
C VAL A 390 -6.88 -8.17 4.13
N LEU A 391 -7.39 -7.92 2.92
CA LEU A 391 -8.75 -8.31 2.54
C LEU A 391 -8.89 -9.83 2.47
N LEU A 392 -7.87 -10.57 2.01
CA LEU A 392 -7.92 -12.04 2.05
C LEU A 392 -8.13 -12.55 3.47
N ALA A 393 -7.41 -11.99 4.45
CA ALA A 393 -7.59 -12.37 5.85
C ALA A 393 -9.00 -12.03 6.35
N VAL A 394 -9.47 -10.80 6.11
CA VAL A 394 -10.83 -10.36 6.47
C VAL A 394 -11.90 -11.29 5.86
N GLU A 395 -11.76 -11.68 4.59
CA GLU A 395 -12.71 -12.57 3.92
C GLU A 395 -12.59 -14.05 4.34
N LEU A 396 -11.45 -14.47 4.90
CA LEU A 396 -11.31 -15.83 5.43
C LEU A 396 -12.05 -16.01 6.74
N ASP A 397 -12.10 -14.97 7.58
CA ASP A 397 -12.77 -14.99 8.88
C ASP A 397 -14.31 -14.89 8.78
N ARG A 398 -14.82 -14.58 7.59
CA ARG A 398 -16.26 -14.47 7.32
C ARG A 398 -16.88 -15.76 6.80
N GLU A 399 -18.10 -16.05 7.23
CA GLU A 399 -18.90 -17.17 6.72
C GLU A 399 -19.29 -16.97 5.25
N ASP A 400 -19.73 -15.75 4.90
CA ASP A 400 -20.11 -15.31 3.54
C ASP A 400 -18.93 -14.74 2.73
N GLY A 401 -17.71 -14.96 3.21
CA GLY A 401 -16.51 -14.29 2.71
C GLY A 401 -16.13 -14.69 1.29
N LEU A 402 -15.78 -13.69 0.48
CA LEU A 402 -15.35 -13.81 -0.91
C LEU A 402 -13.82 -13.87 -1.01
N ALA A 403 -13.19 -14.74 -0.21
CA ALA A 403 -11.73 -14.84 -0.08
C ALA A 403 -10.99 -15.08 -1.41
N TRP A 404 -11.67 -15.61 -2.44
CA TRP A 404 -11.09 -15.79 -3.76
C TRP A 404 -10.90 -14.46 -4.52
N LEU A 405 -11.67 -13.41 -4.22
CA LEU A 405 -11.63 -12.12 -4.93
C LEU A 405 -10.29 -11.39 -4.77
N PRO A 406 -9.72 -11.21 -3.55
CA PRO A 406 -8.41 -10.59 -3.41
C PRO A 406 -7.30 -11.33 -4.16
N VAL A 407 -7.34 -12.66 -4.17
CA VAL A 407 -6.36 -13.49 -4.89
C VAL A 407 -6.53 -13.36 -6.41
N PHE A 408 -7.77 -13.37 -6.88
CA PHE A 408 -8.07 -13.14 -8.29
C PHE A 408 -7.65 -11.75 -8.74
N ALA A 409 -7.82 -10.72 -7.90
CA ALA A 409 -7.32 -9.39 -8.17
C ALA A 409 -5.79 -9.39 -8.37
N VAL A 410 -5.02 -10.08 -7.51
CA VAL A 410 -3.56 -10.21 -7.70
C VAL A 410 -3.21 -10.87 -9.03
N LEU A 411 -3.95 -11.92 -9.45
CA LEU A 411 -3.77 -12.54 -10.76
C LEU A 411 -3.98 -11.55 -11.91
N LEU A 412 -5.03 -10.73 -11.82
CA LEU A 412 -5.31 -9.69 -12.81
C LEU A 412 -4.24 -8.60 -12.82
N LEU A 413 -3.76 -8.18 -11.66
CA LEU A 413 -2.64 -7.22 -11.56
C LEU A 413 -1.36 -7.77 -12.19
N HIS A 414 -1.06 -9.06 -11.97
CA HIS A 414 0.08 -9.74 -12.58
C HIS A 414 0.01 -9.72 -14.10
N PHE A 415 -1.17 -10.01 -14.66
CA PHE A 415 -1.37 -10.02 -16.11
C PHE A 415 -1.67 -8.66 -16.72
N HIS A 416 -1.66 -7.56 -15.94
CA HIS A 416 -2.02 -6.24 -16.47
C HIS A 416 -1.23 -5.89 -17.72
N THR A 417 0.08 -5.81 -17.60
CA THR A 417 0.93 -5.40 -18.71
C THR A 417 1.09 -6.47 -19.79
N PRO A 418 1.49 -7.72 -19.50
CA PRO A 418 1.67 -8.71 -20.54
C PRO A 418 0.34 -9.10 -21.22
N GLY A 419 -0.77 -9.10 -20.46
CA GLY A 419 -2.10 -9.33 -21.00
C GLY A 419 -2.55 -8.19 -21.91
N THR A 420 -2.41 -6.93 -21.48
CA THR A 420 -2.72 -5.78 -22.34
C THR A 420 -1.85 -5.75 -23.60
N LYS A 421 -0.55 -6.07 -23.48
CA LYS A 421 0.34 -6.18 -24.66
C LYS A 421 -0.13 -7.25 -25.64
N LEU A 422 -0.35 -8.47 -25.14
CA LEU A 422 -0.78 -9.61 -25.96
C LEU A 422 -2.09 -9.30 -26.70
N VAL A 423 -3.05 -8.69 -26.00
CA VAL A 423 -4.34 -8.31 -26.59
C VAL A 423 -4.16 -7.24 -27.65
N ASN A 424 -3.34 -6.22 -27.42
CA ASN A 424 -3.03 -5.18 -28.42
C ASN A 424 -2.46 -5.80 -29.70
N GLU A 425 -1.53 -6.76 -29.56
CA GLU A 425 -0.91 -7.40 -30.71
C GLU A 425 -1.85 -8.36 -31.46
N VAL A 426 -2.65 -9.15 -30.74
CA VAL A 426 -3.55 -10.15 -31.33
C VAL A 426 -4.77 -9.51 -31.98
N LEU A 427 -5.38 -8.52 -31.31
CA LEU A 427 -6.61 -7.89 -31.78
C LEU A 427 -6.37 -6.64 -32.65
N GLY A 428 -5.13 -6.13 -32.71
CA GLY A 428 -4.76 -4.99 -33.55
C GLY A 428 -5.50 -3.69 -33.23
N ALA A 429 -6.06 -3.57 -32.02
CA ALA A 429 -7.01 -2.51 -31.70
C ALA A 429 -6.39 -1.43 -30.80
N SER A 430 -6.68 -0.16 -31.13
CA SER A 430 -6.61 0.97 -30.20
C SER A 430 -7.55 0.81 -29.00
N ASP A 431 -8.53 -0.09 -29.10
CA ASP A 431 -9.67 -0.27 -28.17
C ASP A 431 -9.47 -1.46 -27.20
N ALA A 432 -8.32 -2.13 -27.30
CA ALA A 432 -7.88 -3.17 -26.36
C ALA A 432 -7.75 -2.67 -24.90
N VAL A 433 -8.05 -1.40 -24.68
CA VAL A 433 -8.13 -0.72 -23.39
C VAL A 433 -9.23 -1.25 -22.49
N LEU A 434 -10.32 -1.80 -23.06
CA LEU A 434 -11.33 -2.56 -22.31
C LEU A 434 -10.74 -3.81 -21.61
N ILE A 435 -9.52 -4.20 -21.99
CA ILE A 435 -8.81 -5.36 -21.47
C ILE A 435 -7.51 -4.89 -20.80
N GLN A 436 -7.66 -4.04 -19.78
CA GLN A 436 -6.62 -3.77 -18.78
C GLN A 436 -6.89 -4.60 -17.53
N PRO A 437 -6.36 -5.85 -17.41
CA PRO A 437 -6.60 -6.71 -16.25
C PRO A 437 -6.35 -5.98 -14.92
N GLY A 438 -5.29 -5.18 -14.85
CA GLY A 438 -4.94 -4.44 -13.65
C GLY A 438 -6.03 -3.47 -13.18
N VAL A 439 -6.82 -2.88 -14.09
CA VAL A 439 -7.91 -1.96 -13.71
C VAL A 439 -9.01 -2.74 -13.00
N TYR A 440 -9.38 -3.91 -13.52
CA TYR A 440 -10.35 -4.79 -12.86
C TYR A 440 -9.85 -5.28 -11.51
N GLY A 441 -8.58 -5.71 -11.42
CA GLY A 441 -7.98 -6.11 -10.15
C GLY A 441 -7.99 -4.98 -9.10
N THR A 442 -7.63 -3.77 -9.51
CA THR A 442 -7.67 -2.58 -8.64
C THR A 442 -9.09 -2.26 -8.17
N THR A 443 -10.07 -2.25 -9.09
CA THR A 443 -11.48 -1.97 -8.77
C THR A 443 -12.08 -3.03 -7.83
N ILE A 444 -11.72 -4.31 -7.99
CA ILE A 444 -12.15 -5.38 -7.07
C ILE A 444 -11.66 -5.09 -5.65
N LEU A 445 -10.37 -4.77 -5.48
CA LEU A 445 -9.80 -4.49 -4.15
C LEU A 445 -10.40 -3.23 -3.52
N ILE A 446 -10.56 -2.16 -4.30
CA ILE A 446 -11.18 -0.91 -3.82
C ILE A 446 -12.64 -1.14 -3.44
N GLY A 447 -13.42 -1.79 -4.30
CA GLY A 447 -14.84 -2.07 -4.06
C GLY A 447 -15.03 -2.94 -2.81
N LEU A 448 -14.25 -4.00 -2.68
CA LEU A 448 -14.31 -4.88 -1.51
C LEU A 448 -13.93 -4.11 -0.24
N ALA A 449 -12.80 -3.39 -0.23
CA ALA A 449 -12.39 -2.61 0.93
C ALA A 449 -13.44 -1.54 1.30
N ALA A 450 -13.97 -0.81 0.33
CA ALA A 450 -14.96 0.23 0.55
C ALA A 450 -16.25 -0.34 1.16
N VAL A 451 -16.75 -1.47 0.65
CA VAL A 451 -17.92 -2.16 1.21
C VAL A 451 -17.65 -2.56 2.66
N ARG A 452 -16.49 -3.15 2.96
CA ARG A 452 -16.14 -3.57 4.33
C ARG A 452 -15.98 -2.40 5.30
N VAL A 453 -15.52 -1.24 4.85
CA VAL A 453 -15.53 -0.03 5.68
C VAL A 453 -16.96 0.50 5.85
N ALA A 454 -17.78 0.49 4.79
CA ALA A 454 -19.14 1.00 4.80
C ALA A 454 -20.09 0.20 5.71
N GLU A 455 -19.90 -1.11 5.85
CA GLU A 455 -20.62 -1.97 6.81
C GLU A 455 -20.52 -1.46 8.26
N HIS A 456 -19.52 -0.64 8.56
CA HIS A 456 -19.25 -0.08 9.88
C HIS A 456 -19.38 1.45 9.95
N ALA A 457 -19.78 2.09 8.85
CA ALA A 457 -19.99 3.52 8.80
C ALA A 457 -21.28 3.90 9.55
N ARG A 458 -21.22 4.94 10.38
CA ARG A 458 -22.39 5.52 11.06
C ARG A 458 -22.63 6.94 10.60
N LEU A 459 -23.90 7.31 10.45
CA LEU A 459 -24.23 8.70 10.11
C LEU A 459 -24.15 9.58 11.37
N PRO A 460 -23.76 10.87 11.24
CA PRO A 460 -23.78 11.80 12.36
C PRO A 460 -25.18 11.88 12.99
N GLY A 461 -25.31 11.45 14.25
CA GLY A 461 -26.56 11.51 15.01
C GLY A 461 -27.19 10.16 15.34
N GLU A 462 -26.74 9.05 14.75
CA GLU A 462 -27.13 7.72 15.21
C GLU A 462 -26.45 7.41 16.56
N ARG A 463 -27.25 7.32 17.63
CA ARG A 463 -26.76 6.86 18.94
C ARG A 463 -26.42 5.38 18.84
N ALA A 464 -25.35 4.96 19.52
CA ALA A 464 -25.05 3.54 19.70
C ALA A 464 -26.23 2.91 20.46
N GLY A 465 -26.98 2.06 19.76
CA GLY A 465 -28.03 1.22 20.35
C GLY A 465 -27.44 0.05 21.12
#